data_AF-A0A8J8MRC4-F1
#
_entry.id   AF-A0A8J8MRC4-F1
#
_cell.length_a   1.000
_cell.length_b   1.000
_cell.length_c   1.000
_cell.angle_alpha   90.00
_cell.angle_beta   90.00
_cell.angle_gamma   90.00
#
_symmetry.space_group_name_H-M   'P 1'
#
loop_
_entity.id
_entity.type
_entity.pdbx_description
1 polymer ?
#
loop_
_entity_poly.entity_id
_entity_poly.type
_entity_poly.pdbx_seq_one_letter_code
_entity_poly.pdbx_strand_id
1 'polypeptide(L)'
;MDDTLPSLSQQDALVALMIAVSASHGAVETSELVAIQQMLNHLPVFADYDINRLGHVARTVFDLFNEEDGLDALFALVRTALEERLHETAYALACDVAAADGHLYQTELRLLEEIREELRIDRLHAAAIERGARARHMRG
;
A
#
# COMPACT_ATOMS: atom_id res chain seq x y z
N MET A 1 -28.86 7.16 -7.12
CA MET A 1 -27.42 7.31 -7.35
C MET A 1 -26.83 6.03 -6.81
N ASP A 2 -26.38 5.14 -7.69
CA ASP A 2 -25.70 3.92 -7.28
C ASP A 2 -24.33 4.35 -6.77
N ASP A 3 -24.20 4.53 -5.45
CA ASP A 3 -22.90 4.61 -4.78
C ASP A 3 -22.28 3.22 -4.72
N THR A 4 -22.11 2.60 -5.90
CA THR A 4 -21.21 1.45 -6.01
C THR A 4 -19.82 2.03 -5.93
N LEU A 5 -19.22 1.96 -4.73
CA LEU A 5 -17.81 2.23 -4.52
C LEU A 5 -17.02 1.61 -5.71
N PRO A 6 -16.12 2.37 -6.37
CA PRO A 6 -15.38 1.83 -7.51
C PRO A 6 -14.68 0.53 -7.09
N SER A 7 -15.06 -0.58 -7.72
CA SER A 7 -14.50 -1.88 -7.38
C SER A 7 -13.03 -1.91 -7.78
N LEU A 8 -12.14 -2.08 -6.80
CA LEU A 8 -10.72 -2.28 -7.04
C LEU A 8 -10.49 -3.71 -7.58
N SER A 9 -9.57 -3.86 -8.54
CA SER A 9 -8.96 -5.17 -8.80
C SER A 9 -7.97 -5.53 -7.68
N GLN A 10 -7.50 -6.79 -7.64
CA GLN A 10 -6.45 -7.19 -6.70
C GLN A 10 -5.20 -6.30 -6.83
N GLN A 11 -4.77 -6.03 -8.07
CA GLN A 11 -3.61 -5.18 -8.32
C GLN A 11 -3.87 -3.72 -7.91
N ASP A 12 -5.07 -3.19 -8.15
CA ASP A 12 -5.44 -1.85 -7.68
C ASP A 12 -5.42 -1.76 -6.14
N ALA A 13 -5.87 -2.81 -5.44
CA ALA A 13 -5.84 -2.83 -3.98
C ALA A 13 -4.40 -2.82 -3.43
N LEU A 14 -3.48 -3.56 -4.06
CA LEU A 14 -2.05 -3.51 -3.73
C LEU A 14 -1.48 -2.10 -3.96
N VAL A 15 -1.83 -1.47 -5.09
CA VAL A 15 -1.40 -0.11 -5.43
C VAL A 15 -1.99 0.92 -4.47
N ALA A 16 -3.26 0.77 -4.10
CA ALA A 16 -3.94 1.67 -3.17
C ALA A 16 -3.24 1.70 -1.81
N LEU A 17 -2.84 0.54 -1.28
CA LEU A 17 -2.07 0.46 -0.03
C LEU A 17 -0.67 1.08 -0.15
N MET A 18 0.03 0.84 -1.26
CA MET A 18 1.33 1.48 -1.53
C MET A 18 1.21 3.01 -1.53
N ILE A 19 0.19 3.55 -2.21
CA ILE A 19 -0.04 5.00 -2.26
C ILE A 19 -0.48 5.54 -0.90
N ALA A 20 -1.35 4.83 -0.19
CA ALA A 20 -1.82 5.24 1.13
C ALA A 20 -0.65 5.41 2.12
N VAL A 21 0.30 4.47 2.11
CA VAL A 21 1.53 4.56 2.91
C VAL A 21 2.33 5.80 2.54
N SER A 22 2.66 5.96 1.26
CA SER A 22 3.44 7.11 0.77
C SER A 22 2.75 8.45 1.04
N ALA A 23 1.42 8.53 1.01
CA ALA A 23 0.68 9.77 1.28
C ALA A 23 0.40 10.04 2.77
N SER A 24 0.65 9.06 3.67
CA SER A 24 0.17 9.10 5.06
C SER A 24 0.76 10.23 5.91
N HIS A 25 1.96 10.71 5.56
CA HIS A 25 2.64 11.81 6.24
C HIS A 25 2.35 13.19 5.62
N GLY A 26 1.41 13.29 4.67
CA GLY A 26 0.91 14.54 4.10
C GLY A 26 1.71 15.11 2.94
N ALA A 27 2.83 14.48 2.59
CA ALA A 27 3.54 14.65 1.32
C ALA A 27 3.72 13.27 0.69
N VAL A 28 4.11 13.21 -0.59
CA VAL A 28 4.51 11.96 -1.25
C VAL A 28 5.91 12.21 -1.77
N GLU A 29 6.87 11.42 -1.30
CA GLU A 29 8.26 11.62 -1.69
C GLU A 29 8.55 11.04 -3.08
N THR A 30 9.49 11.68 -3.79
CA THR A 30 9.90 11.18 -5.12
C THR A 30 10.52 9.78 -5.04
N SER A 31 11.25 9.48 -3.95
CA SER A 31 11.82 8.16 -3.65
C SER A 31 10.75 7.07 -3.58
N GLU A 32 9.64 7.34 -2.90
CA GLU A 32 8.54 6.40 -2.72
C GLU A 32 7.80 6.16 -4.04
N LEU A 33 7.51 7.22 -4.81
CA LEU A 33 6.91 7.09 -6.14
C LEU A 33 7.78 6.29 -7.10
N VAL A 34 9.10 6.46 -7.03
CA VAL A 34 10.04 5.66 -7.82
C VAL A 34 10.01 4.20 -7.37
N ALA A 35 9.98 3.94 -6.05
CA ALA A 35 9.86 2.58 -5.53
C ALA A 35 8.58 1.90 -6.02
N ILE A 36 7.42 2.58 -5.92
CA ILE A 36 6.13 2.08 -6.42
C ILE A 36 6.22 1.71 -7.91
N GLN A 37 6.76 2.60 -8.74
CA GLN A 37 6.93 2.31 -10.18
C GLN A 37 7.87 1.13 -10.44
N GLN A 38 8.96 0.99 -9.68
CA GLN A 38 9.87 -0.15 -9.81
C GLN A 38 9.16 -1.46 -9.46
N MET A 39 8.37 -1.48 -8.38
CA MET A 39 7.60 -2.66 -7.98
C MET A 39 6.56 -3.04 -9.04
N LEU A 40 5.83 -2.06 -9.58
CA LEU A 40 4.87 -2.27 -10.67
C LEU A 40 5.52 -2.85 -11.92
N ASN A 41 6.71 -2.39 -12.29
CA ASN A 41 7.39 -2.81 -13.51
C ASN A 41 8.09 -4.17 -13.41
N HIS A 42 8.36 -4.68 -12.20
CA HIS A 42 9.26 -5.83 -12.03
C HIS A 42 8.67 -7.00 -11.23
N LEU A 43 7.62 -6.79 -10.44
CA LEU A 43 7.06 -7.86 -9.63
C LEU A 43 6.01 -8.67 -10.43
N PRO A 44 6.06 -10.02 -10.40
CA PRO A 44 5.15 -10.87 -11.17
C PRO A 44 3.67 -10.63 -10.88
N VAL A 45 3.31 -10.18 -9.67
CA VAL A 45 1.91 -9.87 -9.31
C VAL A 45 1.32 -8.74 -10.16
N PHE A 46 2.17 -7.89 -10.77
CA PHE A 46 1.79 -6.78 -11.63
C PHE A 46 2.05 -7.05 -13.13
N ALA A 47 2.33 -8.29 -13.54
CA ALA A 47 2.72 -8.61 -14.91
C ALA A 47 1.73 -8.09 -15.99
N ASP A 48 0.43 -8.12 -15.69
CA ASP A 48 -0.63 -7.65 -16.58
C ASP A 48 -1.30 -6.35 -16.10
N TYR A 49 -0.66 -5.60 -15.18
CA TYR A 49 -1.23 -4.37 -14.63
C TYR A 49 -1.21 -3.23 -15.65
N ASP A 50 -2.36 -2.59 -15.87
CA ASP A 50 -2.44 -1.37 -16.69
C ASP A 50 -1.97 -0.16 -15.89
N ILE A 51 -0.77 0.33 -16.19
CA ILE A 51 -0.16 1.48 -15.49
C ILE A 51 -0.98 2.77 -15.59
N ASN A 52 -1.86 2.91 -16.59
CA ASN A 52 -2.74 4.07 -16.69
C ASN A 52 -3.76 4.13 -15.52
N ARG A 53 -4.01 3.00 -14.84
CA ARG A 53 -4.86 2.93 -13.65
C ARG A 53 -4.22 3.59 -12.43
N LEU A 54 -2.90 3.76 -12.39
CA LEU A 54 -2.19 4.31 -11.24
C LEU A 54 -2.74 5.69 -10.83
N GLY A 55 -2.98 6.58 -11.79
CA GLY A 55 -3.53 7.92 -11.51
C GLY A 55 -4.95 7.87 -10.96
N HIS A 56 -5.77 6.91 -11.40
CA HIS A 56 -7.12 6.71 -10.89
C HIS A 56 -7.09 6.20 -9.45
N VAL A 57 -6.28 5.18 -9.16
CA VAL A 57 -6.12 4.63 -7.81
C VAL A 57 -5.57 5.69 -6.85
N ALA A 58 -4.56 6.46 -7.28
CA ALA A 58 -4.01 7.55 -6.50
C ALA A 58 -5.08 8.56 -6.10
N ARG A 59 -5.89 9.00 -7.07
CA ARG A 59 -6.99 9.93 -6.82
C ARG A 59 -8.00 9.37 -5.83
N THR A 60 -8.40 8.11 -5.99
CA THR A 60 -9.32 7.47 -5.03
C THR A 60 -8.75 7.46 -3.61
N VAL A 61 -7.46 7.14 -3.44
CA VAL A 61 -6.82 7.17 -2.11
C VAL A 61 -6.80 8.60 -1.53
N PHE A 62 -6.44 9.60 -2.32
CA PHE A 62 -6.45 11.00 -1.87
C PHE A 62 -7.85 11.49 -1.54
N ASP A 63 -8.85 11.15 -2.36
CA ASP A 63 -10.24 11.52 -2.11
C ASP A 63 -10.69 10.90 -0.77
N LEU A 64 -10.36 9.63 -0.51
CA LEU A 64 -10.64 8.96 0.76
C LEU A 64 -9.93 9.64 1.94
N PHE A 65 -8.65 9.99 1.83
CA PHE A 65 -7.93 10.68 2.93
C PHE A 65 -8.51 12.05 3.32
N ASN A 66 -9.37 12.65 2.49
CA ASN A 66 -10.08 13.89 2.81
C ASN A 66 -11.42 13.66 3.53
N GLU A 67 -11.88 12.41 3.64
CA GLU A 67 -13.12 12.02 4.31
C GLU A 67 -12.86 11.61 5.77
N GLU A 68 -13.82 11.88 6.67
CA GLU A 68 -13.69 11.61 8.12
C GLU A 68 -13.43 10.13 8.44
N ASP A 69 -14.11 9.21 7.74
CA ASP A 69 -13.96 7.75 7.87
C ASP A 69 -13.25 7.12 6.65
N GLY A 70 -12.47 7.92 5.93
CA GLY A 70 -11.92 7.52 4.64
C GLY A 70 -10.97 6.33 4.68
N LEU A 71 -10.22 6.18 5.78
CA LEU A 71 -9.30 5.07 5.97
C LEU A 71 -10.04 3.74 6.16
N ASP A 72 -11.14 3.74 6.91
CA ASP A 72 -12.01 2.57 7.06
C ASP A 72 -12.63 2.16 5.72
N ALA A 73 -13.05 3.16 4.93
CA ALA A 73 -13.56 2.93 3.58
C ALA A 73 -12.48 2.38 2.63
N LEU A 74 -11.24 2.87 2.71
CA LEU A 74 -10.11 2.31 1.97
C LEU A 74 -9.88 0.83 2.34
N PHE A 75 -9.86 0.51 3.63
CA PHE A 75 -9.70 -0.88 4.06
C PHE A 75 -10.88 -1.76 3.64
N ALA A 76 -12.11 -1.24 3.65
CA ALA A 76 -13.26 -1.97 3.12
C ALA A 76 -13.12 -2.30 1.63
N LEU A 77 -12.65 -1.36 0.81
CA LEU A 77 -12.35 -1.57 -0.60
C LEU A 77 -11.27 -2.64 -0.80
N VAL A 78 -10.17 -2.53 -0.05
CA VAL A 78 -9.05 -3.46 -0.12
C VAL A 78 -9.49 -4.87 0.28
N ARG A 79 -10.17 -5.05 1.41
CA ARG A 79 -10.67 -6.37 1.87
C ARG A 79 -11.67 -7.00 0.89
N THR A 80 -12.43 -6.17 0.18
CA THR A 80 -13.38 -6.66 -0.83
C THR A 80 -12.67 -7.16 -2.08
N ALA A 81 -11.57 -6.51 -2.47
CA ALA A 81 -10.85 -6.80 -3.70
C ALA A 81 -9.74 -7.84 -3.55
N LEU A 82 -9.10 -7.92 -2.38
CA LEU A 82 -7.87 -8.68 -2.18
C LEU A 82 -8.14 -10.10 -1.67
N GLU A 83 -7.58 -11.10 -2.34
CA GLU A 83 -7.59 -12.48 -1.86
C GLU A 83 -6.60 -12.68 -0.71
N GLU A 84 -6.94 -13.56 0.25
CA GLU A 84 -6.14 -13.83 1.45
C GLU A 84 -4.68 -14.22 1.14
N ARG A 85 -4.45 -14.97 0.05
CA ARG A 85 -3.09 -15.34 -0.39
C ARG A 85 -2.19 -14.16 -0.75
N LEU A 86 -2.76 -12.97 -0.97
CA LEU A 86 -2.03 -11.74 -1.30
C LEU A 86 -1.87 -10.79 -0.11
N HIS A 87 -2.39 -11.12 1.07
CA HIS A 87 -2.28 -10.25 2.25
C HIS A 87 -0.82 -9.97 2.64
N GLU A 88 0.02 -11.00 2.69
CA GLU A 88 1.46 -10.83 2.94
C GLU A 88 2.17 -10.08 1.81
N THR A 89 1.69 -10.22 0.56
CA THR A 89 2.21 -9.45 -0.58
C THR A 89 1.89 -7.98 -0.42
N ALA A 90 0.65 -7.63 -0.09
CA ALA A 90 0.21 -6.27 0.19
C ALA A 90 1.04 -5.63 1.32
N TYR A 91 1.22 -6.36 2.41
CA TYR A 91 1.99 -5.87 3.54
C TYR A 91 3.47 -5.68 3.20
N ALA A 92 4.07 -6.61 2.46
CA ALA A 92 5.46 -6.48 2.01
C ALA A 92 5.68 -5.27 1.11
N LEU A 93 4.78 -5.03 0.15
CA LEU A 93 4.83 -3.86 -0.72
C LEU A 93 4.72 -2.56 0.08
N ALA A 94 3.78 -2.49 1.03
CA ALA A 94 3.61 -1.35 1.91
C ALA A 94 4.89 -1.07 2.73
N CYS A 95 5.51 -2.10 3.31
CA CYS A 95 6.78 -1.96 4.03
C CYS A 95 7.94 -1.50 3.13
N ASP A 96 8.01 -1.98 1.88
CA ASP A 96 9.05 -1.57 0.94
C ASP A 96 8.87 -0.11 0.49
N VAL A 97 7.63 0.37 0.32
CA VAL A 97 7.35 1.79 0.04
C VAL A 97 7.79 2.66 1.21
N ALA A 98 7.35 2.36 2.43
CA ALA A 98 7.69 3.14 3.62
C ALA A 98 9.21 3.19 3.86
N ALA A 99 9.94 2.13 3.48
CA ALA A 99 11.39 2.08 3.66
C ALA A 99 12.19 2.76 2.53
N ALA A 100 11.54 3.24 1.46
CA ALA A 100 12.20 3.64 0.21
C ALA A 100 13.18 4.81 0.39
N ASP A 101 12.81 5.82 1.17
CA ASP A 101 13.61 7.02 1.40
C ASP A 101 14.62 6.87 2.56
N GLY A 102 14.48 5.82 3.37
CA GLY A 102 15.32 5.50 4.53
C GLY A 102 14.86 6.10 5.86
N HIS A 103 13.73 6.82 5.90
CA HIS A 103 13.11 7.29 7.12
C HIS A 103 11.75 6.61 7.29
N LEU A 104 11.34 6.40 8.54
CA LEU A 104 10.00 5.91 8.86
C LEU A 104 9.40 6.88 9.87
N TYR A 105 8.41 7.63 9.42
CA TYR A 105 7.65 8.54 10.26
C TYR A 105 6.62 7.75 11.09
N GLN A 106 6.23 8.32 12.24
CA GLN A 106 5.26 7.69 13.14
C GLN A 106 3.89 7.45 12.47
N THR A 107 3.51 8.31 11.51
CA THR A 107 2.26 8.18 10.74
C THR A 107 2.29 6.95 9.84
N GLU A 108 3.41 6.68 9.17
CA GLU A 108 3.57 5.50 8.33
C GLU A 108 3.64 4.23 9.17
N LEU A 109 4.37 4.25 10.28
CA LEU A 109 4.43 3.12 11.22
C LEU A 109 3.03 2.75 11.72
N ARG A 110 2.23 3.75 12.09
CA ARG A 110 0.85 3.54 12.51
C ARG A 110 0.01 2.95 11.37
N LEU A 111 0.11 3.48 10.16
CA LEU A 111 -0.64 2.94 9.02
C LEU A 111 -0.20 1.51 8.69
N LEU A 112 1.09 1.17 8.78
CA LEU A 112 1.57 -0.21 8.63
C LEU A 112 0.99 -1.12 9.72
N GLU A 113 0.89 -0.66 10.96
CA GLU A 113 0.23 -1.42 12.03
C GLU A 113 -1.25 -1.68 11.70
N GLU A 114 -1.98 -0.68 11.21
CA GLU A 114 -3.38 -0.82 10.79
C GLU A 114 -3.53 -1.79 9.61
N ILE A 115 -2.68 -1.68 8.58
CA ILE A 115 -2.65 -2.64 7.45
C ILE A 115 -2.42 -4.08 7.95
N ARG A 116 -1.49 -4.27 8.88
CA ARG A 116 -1.17 -5.58 9.46
C ARG A 116 -2.39 -6.20 10.16
N GLU A 117 -3.11 -5.38 10.93
CA GLU A 117 -4.31 -5.81 11.67
C GLU A 117 -5.47 -6.12 10.71
N GLU A 118 -5.72 -5.23 9.75
CA GLU A 118 -6.79 -5.35 8.76
C GLU A 118 -6.63 -6.57 7.86
N LEU A 119 -5.39 -6.86 7.46
CA LEU A 119 -5.05 -8.03 6.65
C LEU A 119 -4.75 -9.28 7.50
N ARG A 120 -4.85 -9.19 8.83
CA ARG A 120 -4.65 -10.29 9.78
C ARG A 120 -3.32 -11.02 9.59
N ILE A 121 -2.24 -10.27 9.37
CA ILE A 121 -0.91 -10.85 9.16
C ILE A 121 -0.39 -11.40 10.49
N ASP A 122 0.07 -12.65 10.49
CA ASP A 122 0.69 -13.24 11.67
C ASP A 122 1.92 -12.43 12.12
N ARG A 123 2.12 -12.33 13.43
CA ARG A 123 3.20 -11.50 14.00
C ARG A 123 4.59 -11.95 13.56
N LEU A 124 4.82 -13.24 13.38
CA LEU A 124 6.10 -13.77 12.91
C LEU A 124 6.32 -13.41 11.43
N HIS A 125 5.28 -13.50 10.61
CA HIS A 125 5.36 -13.18 9.19
C HIS A 125 5.59 -11.68 8.98
N ALA A 126 4.86 -10.84 9.73
CA ALA A 126 5.05 -9.39 9.73
C ALA A 126 6.50 -9.03 10.11
N ALA A 127 7.01 -9.58 11.22
CA ALA A 127 8.38 -9.33 11.65
C ALA A 127 9.42 -9.76 10.60
N ALA A 128 9.19 -10.88 9.90
CA ALA A 128 10.07 -11.35 8.82
C ALA A 128 10.04 -10.39 7.61
N ILE A 129 8.85 -9.91 7.22
CA ILE A 129 8.65 -8.96 6.13
C ILE A 129 9.34 -7.63 6.45
N GLU A 130 9.05 -7.05 7.62
CA GLU A 130 9.66 -5.80 8.10
C GLU A 130 11.19 -5.91 8.13
N ARG A 131 11.71 -7.05 8.62
CA ARG A 131 13.16 -7.31 8.65
C ARG A 131 13.77 -7.37 7.25
N GLY A 132 13.04 -7.96 6.29
CA GLY A 132 13.43 -8.03 4.89
C GLY A 132 13.44 -6.66 4.20
N ALA A 133 12.38 -5.86 4.39
CA ALA A 133 12.28 -4.51 3.87
C ALA A 133 13.44 -3.64 4.38
N ARG A 134 13.70 -3.68 5.70
CA ARG A 134 14.85 -3.00 6.31
C ARG A 134 16.18 -3.44 5.72
N ALA A 135 16.35 -4.74 5.46
CA ALA A 135 17.60 -5.26 4.90
C ALA A 135 17.84 -4.78 3.46
N ARG A 136 16.78 -4.70 2.63
CA ARG A 136 16.86 -4.20 1.25
C ARG A 136 17.14 -2.71 1.16
N HIS A 137 16.64 -1.92 2.10
CA HIS A 137 16.71 -0.47 2.09
C HIS A 137 17.80 0.13 3.00
N MET A 138 18.65 -0.72 3.58
CA MET A 138 19.75 -0.25 4.42
C MET A 138 20.75 0.57 3.61
N ARG A 139 20.92 1.85 3.99
CA ARG A 139 21.93 2.75 3.42
C ARG A 139 23.16 2.77 4.33
N GLY A 140 24.34 2.82 3.71
CA GLY A 140 25.65 2.93 4.39
C GLY A 140 26.09 4.36 4.57
#